data_AF-A0A9D2CFZ7-F1
#
_entry.id   AF-A0A9D2CFZ7-F1
#
_cell.length_a   1.000
_cell.length_b   1.000
_cell.length_c   1.000
_cell.angle_alpha   90.00
_cell.angle_beta   90.00
_cell.angle_gamma   90.00
#
_symmetry.space_group_name_H-M   'P 1'
#
loop_
_entity.id
_entity.type
_entity.pdbx_description
1 polymer ?
#
loop_
_entity_poly.entity_id
_entity_poly.type
_entity_poly.pdbx_seq_one_letter_code
_entity_poly.pdbx_strand_id
1 'polypeptide(L)'
;MSLTQAAERAALCKLVDYVDENPEARIPKLMDTVDRYVPADVFPTQRAAFRHAIDSRSNWYELMLRVFHLNPEVRRRLIKCFLVDANILAWPVQEEARDKHRCNIPWAILLDPTSACNLRCTGCWAAEYGHALNLSYEDICSIIDQGRELGVHVYIYTGGEPLVRKDDLIRICEKYPDCAFLCFTNATLIDEAFCQEMIRVANFVPAISAEGNEHTTDARRGEGTYAKIERAMDLLREHDLPFGISCCWTRANADAVATEENMDWMIEKGALFCWYFHFMPVGRGASAELMPTPEQRERMYRFVRQMRGEKPLFTLDFQNDGEYVGGCIAGGRRYLHINAAGDVEPCVFIHYANANIHEVSLLDALRSPLFMKYYEAQPFNTNHLRPCPMLENPDDLPKMVAETGAHCTDLVEQESPEQLREKTAPAAAAWAPVAERLWADEADPDHAKRLNWREGQAETDVTRLARVGRDLTTQAEPRL
;
A
#
# COMPACT_ATOMS: atom_id res chain seq x y z
N MET A 1 -7.33 -2.63 -25.83
CA MET A 1 -5.94 -2.22 -26.10
C MET A 1 -5.81 -1.82 -27.56
N SER A 2 -5.26 -0.63 -27.85
CA SER A 2 -5.00 -0.19 -29.23
C SER A 2 -3.80 -0.93 -29.86
N LEU A 3 -3.64 -0.88 -31.19
CA LEU A 3 -2.48 -1.47 -31.87
C LEU A 3 -1.15 -0.88 -31.36
N THR A 4 -1.13 0.43 -31.04
CA THR A 4 0.03 1.11 -30.48
C THR A 4 0.39 0.60 -29.09
N GLN A 5 -0.59 0.48 -28.18
CA GLN A 5 -0.37 -0.05 -26.84
C GLN A 5 0.10 -1.52 -26.86
N ALA A 6 -0.41 -2.33 -27.79
CA ALA A 6 0.05 -3.70 -27.95
C ALA A 6 1.53 -3.77 -28.38
N ALA A 7 1.96 -2.86 -29.26
CA ALA A 7 3.35 -2.77 -29.70
C ALA A 7 4.28 -2.26 -28.57
N GLU A 8 3.84 -1.25 -27.81
CA GLU A 8 4.56 -0.74 -26.62
C GLU A 8 4.74 -1.82 -25.57
N ARG A 9 3.65 -2.54 -25.25
CA ARG A 9 3.68 -3.69 -24.34
C ARG A 9 4.68 -4.75 -24.80
N ALA A 10 4.66 -5.11 -26.08
CA ALA A 10 5.59 -6.09 -26.63
C ALA A 10 7.05 -5.63 -26.53
N ALA A 11 7.33 -4.35 -26.78
CA ALA A 11 8.66 -3.78 -26.66
C ALA A 11 9.17 -3.79 -25.21
N LEU A 12 8.34 -3.35 -24.26
CA LEU A 12 8.67 -3.36 -22.82
C LEU A 12 8.84 -4.78 -22.29
N CYS A 13 7.96 -5.71 -22.65
CA CYS A 13 8.12 -7.13 -22.29
C CYS A 13 9.43 -7.71 -22.82
N LYS A 14 9.81 -7.36 -24.06
CA LYS A 14 11.08 -7.81 -24.66
C LYS A 14 12.30 -7.20 -23.97
N LEU A 15 12.19 -5.97 -23.47
CA LEU A 15 13.24 -5.38 -22.64
C LEU A 15 13.38 -6.12 -21.31
N VAL A 16 12.27 -6.49 -20.67
CA VAL A 16 12.28 -7.34 -19.47
C VAL A 16 12.96 -8.68 -19.77
N ASP A 17 12.57 -9.37 -20.85
CA ASP A 17 13.18 -10.64 -21.27
C ASP A 17 14.68 -10.47 -21.56
N TYR A 18 15.08 -9.35 -22.17
CA TYR A 18 16.49 -9.04 -22.37
C TYR A 18 17.22 -8.95 -21.03
N VAL A 19 16.73 -8.21 -20.03
CA VAL A 19 17.43 -8.14 -18.74
C VAL A 19 17.46 -9.51 -18.04
N ASP A 20 16.34 -10.24 -18.10
CA ASP A 20 16.13 -11.54 -17.45
C ASP A 20 17.15 -12.61 -17.84
N GLU A 21 17.64 -12.61 -19.08
CA GLU A 21 18.60 -13.60 -19.59
C GLU A 21 20.00 -13.49 -18.95
N ASN A 22 20.43 -12.30 -18.53
CA ASN A 22 21.71 -12.09 -17.85
C ASN A 22 21.69 -10.78 -17.03
N PRO A 23 21.04 -10.78 -15.87
CA PRO A 23 20.81 -9.57 -15.08
C PRO A 23 22.11 -8.87 -14.69
N GLU A 24 23.14 -9.61 -14.25
CA GLU A 24 24.41 -9.05 -13.79
C GLU A 24 25.15 -8.29 -14.90
N ALA A 25 25.09 -8.79 -16.15
CA ALA A 25 25.73 -8.13 -17.28
C ALA A 25 24.86 -7.06 -17.95
N ARG A 26 23.53 -7.14 -17.81
CA ARG A 26 22.56 -6.31 -18.56
C ARG A 26 21.93 -5.21 -17.72
N ILE A 27 21.75 -5.36 -16.41
CA ILE A 27 21.31 -4.28 -15.51
C ILE A 27 22.24 -3.06 -15.63
N PRO A 28 23.58 -3.20 -15.62
CA PRO A 28 24.47 -2.05 -15.82
C PRO A 28 24.26 -1.28 -17.13
N LYS A 29 23.70 -1.95 -18.15
CA LYS A 29 23.42 -1.40 -19.49
C LYS A 29 21.94 -1.12 -19.72
N LEU A 30 21.10 -1.36 -18.71
CA LEU A 30 19.65 -1.27 -18.81
C LEU A 30 19.26 0.17 -19.12
N MET A 31 19.84 1.12 -18.39
CA MET A 31 19.53 2.54 -18.56
C MET A 31 19.93 3.05 -19.94
N ASP A 32 21.08 2.63 -20.49
CA ASP A 32 21.48 2.97 -21.86
C ASP A 32 20.49 2.43 -22.91
N THR A 33 19.92 1.25 -22.63
CA THR A 33 18.91 0.63 -23.50
C THR A 33 17.58 1.37 -23.40
N VAL A 34 17.13 1.69 -22.18
CA VAL A 34 15.94 2.51 -21.93
C VAL A 34 16.07 3.86 -22.64
N ASP A 35 17.19 4.56 -22.47
CA ASP A 35 17.46 5.84 -23.10
C ASP A 35 17.38 5.82 -24.62
N ARG A 36 17.76 4.70 -25.24
CA ARG A 36 17.72 4.55 -26.70
C ARG A 36 16.30 4.45 -27.24
N TYR A 37 15.37 3.88 -26.47
CA TYR A 37 14.02 3.52 -26.95
C TYR A 37 12.89 4.29 -26.26
N VAL A 38 13.16 4.98 -25.17
CA VAL A 38 12.17 5.70 -24.36
C VAL A 38 12.54 7.19 -24.32
N PRO A 39 11.63 8.10 -24.73
CA PRO A 39 11.84 9.55 -24.67
C PRO A 39 12.33 10.03 -23.30
N ALA A 40 13.20 11.04 -23.26
CA ALA A 40 13.88 11.49 -22.04
C ALA A 40 12.94 12.05 -20.96
N ASP A 41 11.77 12.53 -21.36
CA ASP A 41 10.70 13.08 -20.54
C ASP A 41 9.83 12.01 -19.85
N VAL A 42 9.96 10.75 -20.25
CA VAL A 42 9.24 9.64 -19.62
C VAL A 42 9.98 9.19 -18.36
N PHE A 43 9.35 9.38 -17.20
CA PHE A 43 9.83 9.01 -15.85
C PHE A 43 11.26 9.48 -15.50
N PRO A 44 11.59 10.78 -15.66
CA PRO A 44 12.96 11.26 -15.51
C PRO A 44 13.53 11.03 -14.10
N THR A 45 12.72 11.26 -13.06
CA THR A 45 13.12 11.07 -11.66
C THR A 45 13.42 9.60 -11.35
N GLN A 46 12.55 8.68 -11.77
CA GLN A 46 12.74 7.25 -11.57
C GLN A 46 13.97 6.75 -12.32
N ARG A 47 14.16 7.18 -13.58
CA ARG A 47 15.35 6.81 -14.37
C ARG A 47 16.65 7.29 -13.74
N ALA A 48 16.66 8.50 -13.19
CA ALA A 48 17.82 9.02 -12.46
C ALA A 48 18.12 8.18 -11.20
N ALA A 49 17.08 7.80 -10.45
CA ALA A 49 17.21 6.95 -9.27
C ALA A 49 17.76 5.55 -9.62
N PHE A 50 17.21 4.88 -10.65
CA PHE A 50 17.70 3.59 -11.13
C PHE A 50 19.15 3.68 -11.61
N ARG A 51 19.49 4.72 -12.38
CA ARG A 51 20.87 4.94 -12.83
C ARG A 51 21.82 5.12 -11.66
N HIS A 52 21.47 5.98 -10.70
CA HIS A 52 22.29 6.19 -9.52
C HIS A 52 22.50 4.87 -8.75
N ALA A 53 21.45 4.08 -8.54
CA ALA A 53 21.55 2.78 -7.89
C ALA A 53 22.54 1.86 -8.63
N ILE A 54 22.39 1.73 -9.94
CA ILE A 54 23.22 0.88 -10.80
C ILE A 54 24.68 1.34 -10.81
N ASP A 55 24.93 2.62 -11.05
CA ASP A 55 26.28 3.18 -11.20
C ASP A 55 27.06 3.16 -9.89
N SER A 56 26.39 3.46 -8.77
CA SER A 56 26.99 3.45 -7.44
C SER A 56 27.08 2.06 -6.81
N ARG A 57 26.39 1.06 -7.39
CA ARG A 57 26.19 -0.27 -6.78
C ARG A 57 25.69 -0.17 -5.34
N SER A 58 24.69 0.68 -5.12
CA SER A 58 24.11 0.91 -3.78
C SER A 58 23.30 -0.30 -3.29
N ASN A 59 22.78 -0.20 -2.07
CA ASN A 59 21.81 -1.14 -1.50
C ASN A 59 20.61 -1.40 -2.44
N TRP A 60 20.20 -0.42 -3.24
CA TRP A 60 19.15 -0.58 -4.25
C TRP A 60 19.57 -1.48 -5.42
N TYR A 61 20.83 -1.42 -5.84
CA TYR A 61 21.35 -2.34 -6.85
C TYR A 61 21.40 -3.78 -6.32
N GLU A 62 21.77 -3.96 -5.05
CA GLU A 62 21.69 -5.27 -4.40
C GLU A 62 20.24 -5.78 -4.34
N LEU A 63 19.28 -4.93 -3.94
CA LEU A 63 17.86 -5.31 -3.98
C LEU A 63 17.40 -5.69 -5.39
N MET A 64 17.81 -4.95 -6.42
CA MET A 64 17.53 -5.31 -7.82
C MET A 64 18.08 -6.71 -8.14
N LEU A 65 19.33 -7.02 -7.78
CA LEU A 65 19.89 -8.35 -7.99
C LEU A 65 19.12 -9.44 -7.25
N ARG A 66 18.71 -9.20 -5.99
CA ARG A 66 17.87 -10.13 -5.22
C ARG A 66 16.56 -10.43 -5.95
N VAL A 67 15.89 -9.42 -6.50
CA VAL A 67 14.70 -9.61 -7.36
C VAL A 67 15.03 -10.45 -8.60
N PHE A 68 16.20 -10.22 -9.20
CA PHE A 68 16.69 -10.97 -10.36
C PHE A 68 17.26 -12.36 -10.06
N HIS A 69 17.31 -12.77 -8.79
CA HIS A 69 17.67 -14.13 -8.36
C HIS A 69 16.47 -14.98 -7.96
N LEU A 70 15.28 -14.38 -7.88
CA LEU A 70 14.02 -15.11 -7.68
C LEU A 70 13.77 -16.16 -8.78
N ASN A 71 12.85 -17.09 -8.51
CA ASN A 71 12.40 -18.10 -9.46
C ASN A 71 12.12 -17.47 -10.84
N PRO A 72 12.75 -17.96 -11.93
CA PRO A 72 12.70 -17.29 -13.23
C PRO A 72 11.30 -17.23 -13.85
N GLU A 73 10.45 -18.23 -13.58
CA GLU A 73 9.06 -18.23 -14.07
C GLU A 73 8.23 -17.15 -13.38
N VAL A 74 8.36 -17.08 -12.05
CA VAL A 74 7.66 -16.11 -11.20
C VAL A 74 8.14 -14.71 -11.47
N ARG A 75 9.46 -14.48 -11.40
CA ARG A 75 10.08 -13.18 -11.64
C ARG A 75 9.69 -12.60 -12.99
N ARG A 76 9.81 -13.38 -14.07
CA ARG A 76 9.52 -12.89 -15.42
C ARG A 76 8.07 -12.46 -15.56
N ARG A 77 7.12 -13.23 -15.01
CA ARG A 77 5.70 -12.86 -15.04
C ARG A 77 5.44 -11.65 -14.15
N LEU A 78 5.92 -11.67 -12.91
CA LEU A 78 5.66 -10.63 -11.92
C LEU A 78 6.22 -9.27 -12.36
N ILE A 79 7.44 -9.22 -12.90
CA ILE A 79 7.99 -7.97 -13.44
C ILE A 79 7.13 -7.45 -14.59
N LYS A 80 6.68 -8.32 -15.50
CA LYS A 80 5.82 -7.89 -16.61
C LYS A 80 4.46 -7.39 -16.14
N CYS A 81 3.75 -8.13 -15.29
CA CYS A 81 2.44 -7.68 -14.82
C CYS A 81 2.54 -6.45 -13.92
N PHE A 82 3.52 -6.39 -13.01
CA PHE A 82 3.65 -5.27 -12.09
C PHE A 82 4.26 -4.03 -12.78
N LEU A 83 5.45 -4.12 -13.37
CA LEU A 83 6.15 -2.96 -13.92
C LEU A 83 5.53 -2.46 -15.24
N VAL A 84 5.20 -3.39 -16.15
CA VAL A 84 4.72 -3.02 -17.50
C VAL A 84 3.22 -2.79 -17.48
N ASP A 85 2.44 -3.82 -17.11
CA ASP A 85 0.98 -3.76 -17.22
C ASP A 85 0.38 -2.82 -16.17
N ALA A 86 0.73 -2.99 -14.89
CA ALA A 86 0.11 -2.26 -13.78
C ALA A 86 0.69 -0.87 -13.48
N ASN A 87 1.80 -0.48 -14.10
CA ASN A 87 2.39 0.84 -13.93
C ASN A 87 2.52 1.58 -15.26
N ILE A 88 3.46 1.19 -16.13
CA ILE A 88 3.79 1.97 -17.33
C ILE A 88 2.58 2.12 -18.28
N LEU A 89 1.84 1.04 -18.53
CA LEU A 89 0.70 1.06 -19.45
C LEU A 89 -0.62 1.48 -18.78
N ALA A 90 -0.80 1.13 -17.50
CA ALA A 90 -1.98 1.47 -16.72
C ALA A 90 -2.06 2.96 -16.38
N TRP A 91 -0.93 3.61 -16.07
CA TRP A 91 -0.94 4.98 -15.54
C TRP A 91 -1.61 6.01 -16.46
N PRO A 92 -1.32 6.05 -17.79
CA PRO A 92 -2.01 6.97 -18.70
C PRO A 92 -3.53 6.71 -18.76
N VAL A 93 -3.95 5.45 -18.69
CA VAL A 93 -5.38 5.07 -18.67
C VAL A 93 -6.04 5.61 -17.40
N GLN A 94 -5.39 5.48 -16.25
CA GLN A 94 -5.89 6.03 -14.99
C GLN A 94 -5.94 7.57 -15.02
N GLU A 95 -4.92 8.26 -15.55
CA GLU A 95 -4.92 9.72 -15.66
C GLU A 95 -6.06 10.21 -16.57
N GLU A 96 -6.26 9.57 -17.74
CA GLU A 96 -7.38 9.87 -18.63
C GLU A 96 -8.73 9.62 -17.94
N ALA A 97 -8.86 8.52 -17.20
CA ALA A 97 -10.07 8.19 -16.46
C ALA A 97 -10.37 9.21 -15.34
N ARG A 98 -9.35 9.65 -14.58
CA ARG A 98 -9.48 10.70 -13.54
C ARG A 98 -10.02 11.99 -14.14
N ASP A 99 -9.49 12.40 -15.29
CA ASP A 99 -9.92 13.61 -15.98
C ASP A 99 -11.32 13.50 -16.60
N LYS A 100 -11.59 12.38 -17.27
CA LYS A 100 -12.87 12.10 -17.92
C LYS A 100 -14.02 12.01 -16.92
N HIS A 101 -13.82 11.28 -15.83
CA HIS A 101 -14.86 11.00 -14.85
C HIS A 101 -14.92 12.02 -13.72
N ARG A 102 -13.90 12.86 -13.58
CA ARG A 102 -13.80 13.91 -12.56
C ARG A 102 -13.93 13.37 -11.13
N CYS A 103 -13.31 12.22 -10.90
CA CYS A 103 -13.18 11.60 -9.59
C CYS A 103 -11.78 10.99 -9.47
N ASN A 104 -11.41 10.56 -8.28
CA ASN A 104 -10.20 9.79 -8.11
C ASN A 104 -10.34 8.41 -8.78
N ILE A 105 -9.24 7.89 -9.32
CA ILE A 105 -9.11 6.51 -9.82
C ILE A 105 -7.86 5.91 -9.15
N PRO A 106 -7.99 4.78 -8.44
CA PRO A 106 -6.87 4.25 -7.66
C PRO A 106 -5.84 3.55 -8.54
N TRP A 107 -4.64 3.39 -7.98
CA TRP A 107 -3.61 2.51 -8.53
C TRP A 107 -3.83 1.05 -8.08
N ALA A 108 -4.28 0.85 -6.84
CA ALA A 108 -4.59 -0.45 -6.29
C ALA A 108 -5.96 -0.49 -5.60
N ILE A 109 -6.60 -1.65 -5.60
CA ILE A 109 -7.83 -1.88 -4.83
C ILE A 109 -7.52 -2.90 -3.73
N LEU A 110 -7.81 -2.53 -2.48
CA LEU A 110 -7.74 -3.45 -1.33
C LEU A 110 -9.09 -4.14 -1.19
N LEU A 111 -9.07 -5.46 -1.03
CA LEU A 111 -10.26 -6.30 -0.91
C LEU A 111 -10.12 -7.18 0.33
N ASP A 112 -11.21 -7.30 1.08
CA ASP A 112 -11.38 -8.33 2.11
C ASP A 112 -12.18 -9.50 1.50
N PRO A 113 -11.54 -10.60 1.05
CA PRO A 113 -12.28 -11.72 0.46
C PRO A 113 -13.20 -12.41 1.45
N THR A 114 -12.88 -12.31 2.74
CA THR A 114 -13.58 -12.98 3.83
C THR A 114 -13.35 -12.21 5.13
N SER A 115 -14.29 -12.30 6.07
CA SER A 115 -14.05 -11.86 7.44
C SER A 115 -13.39 -12.95 8.32
N ALA A 116 -13.30 -14.19 7.82
CA ALA A 116 -12.82 -15.33 8.59
C ALA A 116 -11.30 -15.30 8.80
N CYS A 117 -10.86 -15.40 10.06
CA CYS A 117 -9.44 -15.54 10.41
C CYS A 117 -9.22 -16.78 11.29
N ASN A 118 -8.09 -17.45 11.10
CA ASN A 118 -7.65 -18.57 11.94
C ASN A 118 -6.84 -18.14 13.18
N LEU A 119 -6.63 -16.83 13.38
CA LEU A 119 -6.02 -16.23 14.58
C LEU A 119 -6.97 -15.21 15.24
N ARG A 120 -6.63 -14.75 16.45
CA ARG A 120 -7.37 -13.72 17.22
C ARG A 120 -6.41 -12.70 17.81
N CYS A 121 -5.76 -11.93 16.94
CA CYS A 121 -4.67 -11.04 17.34
C CYS A 121 -5.17 -9.87 18.20
N THR A 122 -4.39 -9.46 19.21
CA THR A 122 -4.70 -8.28 20.02
C THR A 122 -4.69 -7.01 19.18
N GLY A 123 -5.75 -6.20 19.28
CA GLY A 123 -5.91 -4.95 18.53
C GLY A 123 -6.16 -5.15 17.03
N CYS A 124 -6.69 -6.31 16.62
CA CYS A 124 -7.06 -6.56 15.24
C CYS A 124 -8.48 -6.08 14.97
N TRP A 125 -8.66 -5.16 14.02
CA TRP A 125 -9.99 -4.77 13.57
C TRP A 125 -10.65 -5.86 12.70
N ALA A 126 -9.85 -6.55 11.86
CA ALA A 126 -10.37 -7.53 10.90
C ALA A 126 -10.82 -8.87 11.51
N ALA A 127 -10.21 -9.33 12.61
CA ALA A 127 -10.48 -10.64 13.21
C ALA A 127 -11.69 -10.66 14.16
N GLU A 128 -12.24 -9.49 14.51
CA GLU A 128 -13.42 -9.39 15.36
C GLU A 128 -14.70 -9.78 14.60
N TYR A 129 -14.68 -9.74 13.26
CA TYR A 129 -15.82 -9.90 12.34
C TYR A 129 -16.36 -11.33 12.13
N GLY A 130 -15.92 -12.32 12.92
CA GLY A 130 -16.43 -13.69 12.83
C GLY A 130 -16.05 -14.41 11.52
N HIS A 131 -16.95 -15.22 10.95
CA HIS A 131 -16.71 -16.04 9.73
C HIS A 131 -17.86 -15.96 8.70
N ALA A 132 -18.77 -14.99 8.87
CA ALA A 132 -20.06 -14.99 8.19
C ALA A 132 -20.10 -14.19 6.88
N LEU A 133 -19.12 -13.32 6.63
CA LEU A 133 -19.15 -12.37 5.51
C LEU A 133 -18.03 -12.66 4.53
N ASN A 134 -18.38 -12.66 3.24
CA ASN A 134 -17.53 -13.09 2.15
C ASN A 134 -17.99 -12.40 0.85
N LEU A 135 -17.07 -11.79 0.12
CA LEU A 135 -17.28 -11.47 -1.29
C LEU A 135 -17.30 -12.77 -2.09
N SER A 136 -18.29 -13.02 -2.94
CA SER A 136 -18.26 -14.23 -3.77
C SER A 136 -17.08 -14.20 -4.75
N TYR A 137 -16.70 -15.36 -5.31
CA TYR A 137 -15.70 -15.41 -6.37
C TYR A 137 -16.10 -14.51 -7.55
N GLU A 138 -17.39 -14.48 -7.86
CA GLU A 138 -18.00 -13.66 -8.90
C GLU A 138 -17.92 -12.15 -8.57
N ASP A 139 -18.14 -11.76 -7.31
CA ASP A 139 -18.00 -10.36 -6.89
C ASP A 139 -16.56 -9.88 -7.08
N ILE A 140 -15.57 -10.65 -6.61
CA ILE A 140 -14.15 -10.30 -6.75
C ILE A 140 -13.76 -10.22 -8.24
N CYS A 141 -14.22 -11.17 -9.06
CA CYS A 141 -14.03 -11.12 -10.51
C CYS A 141 -14.63 -9.85 -11.13
N SER A 142 -15.87 -9.51 -10.77
CA SER A 142 -16.57 -8.32 -11.26
C SER A 142 -15.83 -7.03 -10.90
N ILE A 143 -15.31 -6.94 -9.66
CA ILE A 143 -14.49 -5.81 -9.21
C ILE A 143 -13.20 -5.72 -10.03
N ILE A 144 -12.54 -6.85 -10.29
CA ILE A 144 -11.31 -6.88 -11.08
C ILE A 144 -11.58 -6.45 -12.52
N ASP A 145 -12.64 -6.96 -13.15
CA ASP A 145 -13.02 -6.59 -14.51
C ASP A 145 -13.30 -5.07 -14.63
N GLN A 146 -14.09 -4.51 -13.70
CA GLN A 146 -14.36 -3.07 -13.66
C GLN A 146 -13.10 -2.24 -13.34
N GLY A 147 -12.23 -2.72 -12.45
CA GLY A 147 -10.98 -2.05 -12.12
C GLY A 147 -10.04 -1.99 -13.34
N ARG A 148 -9.90 -3.08 -14.08
CA ARG A 148 -9.07 -3.15 -15.30
C ARG A 148 -9.58 -2.20 -16.39
N GLU A 149 -10.89 -1.99 -16.51
CA GLU A 149 -11.45 -0.98 -17.42
C GLU A 149 -11.04 0.46 -17.04
N LEU A 150 -10.77 0.71 -15.76
CA LEU A 150 -10.26 1.98 -15.22
C LEU A 150 -8.72 2.03 -15.16
N GLY A 151 -8.02 0.98 -15.62
CA GLY A 151 -6.56 0.86 -15.56
C GLY A 151 -6.02 0.40 -14.21
N VAL A 152 -6.83 -0.18 -13.32
CA VAL A 152 -6.36 -0.80 -12.07
C VAL A 152 -5.94 -2.23 -12.33
N HIS A 153 -4.70 -2.57 -11.98
CA HIS A 153 -4.13 -3.92 -12.18
C HIS A 153 -3.44 -4.47 -10.92
N VAL A 154 -3.42 -3.71 -9.82
CA VAL A 154 -2.90 -4.17 -8.53
C VAL A 154 -4.07 -4.38 -7.58
N TYR A 155 -4.16 -5.58 -7.04
CA TYR A 155 -5.17 -5.94 -6.06
C TYR A 155 -4.49 -6.46 -4.81
N ILE A 156 -4.93 -5.99 -3.65
CA ILE A 156 -4.31 -6.29 -2.37
C ILE A 156 -5.34 -6.96 -1.48
N TYR A 157 -5.11 -8.22 -1.13
CA TYR A 157 -5.97 -8.96 -0.22
C TYR A 157 -5.60 -8.67 1.22
N THR A 158 -6.62 -8.36 2.02
CA THR A 158 -6.63 -8.17 3.47
C THR A 158 -7.87 -8.89 4.02
N GLY A 159 -8.28 -8.64 5.27
CA GLY A 159 -9.60 -9.04 5.77
C GLY A 159 -9.70 -10.50 6.14
N GLY A 160 -10.10 -10.74 7.40
CA GLY A 160 -9.83 -12.03 8.02
C GLY A 160 -8.38 -12.49 7.78
N GLU A 161 -8.21 -13.77 7.46
CA GLU A 161 -7.02 -14.32 6.82
C GLU A 161 -7.37 -14.71 5.37
N PRO A 162 -6.87 -13.99 4.34
CA PRO A 162 -7.22 -14.27 2.94
C PRO A 162 -6.90 -15.71 2.52
N LEU A 163 -5.82 -16.31 3.03
CA LEU A 163 -5.40 -17.65 2.65
C LEU A 163 -6.35 -18.76 3.14
N VAL A 164 -7.35 -18.44 3.98
CA VAL A 164 -8.49 -19.34 4.23
C VAL A 164 -9.25 -19.62 2.93
N ARG A 165 -9.19 -18.71 1.95
CA ARG A 165 -9.76 -18.83 0.61
C ARG A 165 -8.70 -19.01 -0.49
N LYS A 166 -7.54 -19.60 -0.15
CA LYS A 166 -6.41 -19.72 -1.10
C LYS A 166 -6.80 -20.33 -2.45
N ASP A 167 -7.72 -21.30 -2.49
CA ASP A 167 -8.17 -21.91 -3.75
C ASP A 167 -8.89 -20.91 -4.68
N ASP A 168 -9.72 -20.02 -4.13
CA ASP A 168 -10.37 -18.97 -4.91
C ASP A 168 -9.36 -17.92 -5.37
N LEU A 169 -8.44 -17.51 -4.49
CA LEU A 169 -7.42 -16.50 -4.82
C LEU A 169 -6.49 -16.99 -5.94
N ILE A 170 -6.11 -18.26 -5.92
CA ILE A 170 -5.31 -18.89 -6.98
C ILE A 170 -6.08 -18.96 -8.30
N ARG A 171 -7.38 -19.31 -8.27
CA ARG A 171 -8.24 -19.28 -9.47
C ARG A 171 -8.37 -17.86 -10.06
N ILE A 172 -8.44 -16.85 -9.20
CA ILE A 172 -8.45 -15.43 -9.61
C ILE A 172 -7.11 -15.06 -10.27
N CYS A 173 -5.98 -15.44 -9.68
CA CYS A 173 -4.66 -15.20 -10.24
C CYS A 173 -4.51 -15.77 -11.65
N GLU A 174 -5.00 -16.99 -11.87
CA GLU A 174 -5.02 -17.66 -13.17
C GLU A 174 -5.94 -16.96 -14.18
N LYS A 175 -7.10 -16.48 -13.75
CA LYS A 175 -8.05 -15.76 -14.61
C LYS A 175 -7.53 -14.39 -15.06
N TYR A 176 -6.75 -13.71 -14.22
CA TYR A 176 -6.27 -12.34 -14.45
C TYR A 176 -4.74 -12.27 -14.42
N PRO A 177 -4.07 -12.89 -15.40
CA PRO A 177 -2.62 -13.03 -15.34
C PRO A 177 -1.91 -11.68 -15.56
N ASP A 178 -2.59 -10.68 -16.14
CA ASP A 178 -2.12 -9.29 -16.32
C ASP A 178 -2.27 -8.41 -15.06
N CYS A 179 -2.82 -8.96 -13.98
CA CYS A 179 -2.87 -8.30 -12.68
C CYS A 179 -1.78 -8.84 -11.74
N ALA A 180 -1.39 -8.03 -10.77
CA ALA A 180 -0.52 -8.41 -9.67
C ALA A 180 -1.34 -8.44 -8.37
N PHE A 181 -1.18 -9.52 -7.60
CA PHE A 181 -1.93 -9.76 -6.37
C PHE A 181 -0.98 -9.76 -5.18
N LEU A 182 -1.16 -8.81 -4.27
CA LEU A 182 -0.49 -8.80 -2.97
C LEU A 182 -1.44 -9.39 -1.92
N CYS A 183 -0.95 -10.11 -0.94
CA CYS A 183 -1.78 -10.65 0.14
C CYS A 183 -1.16 -10.40 1.51
N PHE A 184 -1.79 -9.57 2.33
CA PHE A 184 -1.48 -9.52 3.75
C PHE A 184 -1.94 -10.81 4.41
N THR A 185 -1.01 -11.53 5.04
CA THR A 185 -1.28 -12.85 5.62
C THR A 185 -0.54 -13.04 6.93
N ASN A 186 -1.10 -13.86 7.83
CA ASN A 186 -0.42 -14.36 9.02
C ASN A 186 0.54 -15.53 8.73
N ALA A 187 0.63 -15.95 7.45
CA ALA A 187 1.53 -16.97 6.92
C ALA A 187 1.32 -18.41 7.43
N THR A 188 0.40 -18.65 8.37
CA THR A 188 0.20 -19.98 8.96
C THR A 188 -0.36 -21.03 8.00
N LEU A 189 -0.88 -20.60 6.84
CA LEU A 189 -1.45 -21.44 5.79
C LEU A 189 -0.54 -21.55 4.54
N ILE A 190 0.67 -20.99 4.61
CA ILE A 190 1.70 -21.16 3.58
C ILE A 190 2.37 -22.52 3.78
N ASP A 191 2.09 -23.44 2.87
CA ASP A 191 2.63 -24.79 2.82
C ASP A 191 3.27 -25.05 1.44
N GLU A 192 3.89 -26.22 1.30
CA GLU A 192 4.58 -26.61 0.06
C GLU A 192 3.63 -26.58 -1.14
N ALA A 193 2.40 -27.08 -0.96
CA ALA A 193 1.40 -27.08 -2.02
C ALA A 193 1.05 -25.66 -2.48
N PHE A 194 0.90 -24.72 -1.55
CA PHE A 194 0.64 -23.32 -1.88
C PHE A 194 1.84 -22.67 -2.58
N CYS A 195 3.08 -22.99 -2.21
CA CYS A 195 4.27 -22.51 -2.92
C CYS A 195 4.27 -22.98 -4.39
N GLN A 196 3.88 -24.23 -4.65
CA GLN A 196 3.75 -24.72 -6.03
C GLN A 196 2.65 -24.00 -6.81
N GLU A 197 1.52 -23.68 -6.18
CA GLU A 197 0.48 -22.86 -6.82
C GLU A 197 0.97 -21.42 -7.11
N MET A 198 1.75 -20.82 -6.22
CA MET A 198 2.38 -19.51 -6.46
C MET A 198 3.33 -19.54 -7.66
N ILE A 199 4.15 -20.59 -7.81
CA ILE A 199 4.99 -20.77 -8.99
C ILE A 199 4.13 -20.87 -10.26
N ARG A 200 3.06 -21.67 -10.21
CA ARG A 200 2.16 -21.89 -11.34
C ARG A 200 1.47 -20.62 -11.83
N VAL A 201 0.96 -19.79 -10.92
CA VAL A 201 0.23 -18.54 -11.29
C VAL A 201 1.16 -17.35 -11.49
N ALA A 202 2.31 -17.32 -10.80
CA ALA A 202 3.42 -16.39 -11.03
C ALA A 202 3.10 -14.88 -10.88
N ASN A 203 1.98 -14.52 -10.24
CA ASN A 203 1.55 -13.13 -10.03
C ASN A 203 0.95 -12.87 -8.62
N PHE A 204 1.25 -13.74 -7.65
CA PHE A 204 0.82 -13.62 -6.25
C PHE A 204 2.03 -13.40 -5.34
N VAL A 205 1.96 -12.40 -4.44
CA VAL A 205 3.04 -12.01 -3.53
C VAL A 205 2.51 -11.89 -2.10
N PRO A 206 2.99 -12.71 -1.15
CA PRO A 206 2.67 -12.56 0.26
C PRO A 206 3.35 -11.34 0.89
N ALA A 207 2.62 -10.64 1.76
CA ALA A 207 3.15 -9.69 2.74
C ALA A 207 2.88 -10.26 4.14
N ILE A 208 3.91 -10.87 4.71
CA ILE A 208 3.82 -11.67 5.93
C ILE A 208 3.80 -10.77 7.15
N SER A 209 2.81 -10.97 8.01
CA SER A 209 2.63 -10.09 9.16
C SER A 209 3.52 -10.51 10.33
N ALA A 210 4.47 -9.66 10.72
CA ALA A 210 5.42 -9.90 11.81
C ALA A 210 5.78 -8.60 12.55
N GLU A 211 5.91 -8.65 13.87
CA GLU A 211 6.04 -7.46 14.73
C GLU A 211 7.37 -7.39 15.49
N GLY A 212 8.50 -7.50 14.79
CA GLY A 212 9.82 -7.48 15.41
C GLY A 212 10.28 -8.90 15.73
N ASN A 213 10.46 -9.22 17.02
CA ASN A 213 10.98 -10.52 17.44
C ASN A 213 9.88 -11.50 17.88
N GLU A 214 10.29 -12.70 18.31
CA GLU A 214 9.39 -13.76 18.79
C GLU A 214 8.47 -13.27 19.91
N HIS A 215 9.03 -12.60 20.93
CA HIS A 215 8.26 -12.13 22.07
C HIS A 215 7.16 -11.16 21.66
N THR A 216 7.47 -10.16 20.84
CA THR A 216 6.50 -9.14 20.43
C THR A 216 5.48 -9.64 19.41
N THR A 217 5.90 -10.55 18.53
CA THR A 217 5.00 -11.19 17.55
C THR A 217 4.01 -12.12 18.25
N ASP A 218 4.50 -13.01 19.12
CA ASP A 218 3.64 -13.96 19.83
C ASP A 218 2.73 -13.29 20.87
N ALA A 219 3.22 -12.25 21.55
CA ALA A 219 2.39 -11.47 22.48
C ALA A 219 1.15 -10.86 21.80
N ARG A 220 1.25 -10.52 20.52
CA ARG A 220 0.13 -9.98 19.74
C ARG A 220 -0.69 -11.06 19.04
N ARG A 221 -0.03 -12.05 18.43
CA ARG A 221 -0.65 -12.98 17.48
C ARG A 221 -0.99 -14.34 18.07
N GLY A 222 -0.48 -14.64 19.26
CA GLY A 222 -0.62 -15.92 19.94
C GLY A 222 0.68 -16.73 19.91
N GLU A 223 0.92 -17.49 20.98
CA GLU A 223 2.12 -18.30 21.18
C GLU A 223 2.40 -19.26 20.02
N GLY A 224 3.67 -19.32 19.59
CA GLY A 224 4.15 -20.15 18.50
C GLY A 224 3.82 -19.61 17.10
N THR A 225 3.35 -18.36 16.97
CA THR A 225 3.05 -17.77 15.65
C THR A 225 4.34 -17.35 14.95
N TYR A 226 5.31 -16.81 15.69
CA TYR A 226 6.62 -16.44 15.15
C TYR A 226 7.32 -17.63 14.48
N ALA A 227 7.35 -18.80 15.13
CA ALA A 227 7.93 -20.01 14.55
C ALA A 227 7.24 -20.46 13.25
N LYS A 228 5.92 -20.25 13.12
CA LYS A 228 5.17 -20.54 11.89
C LYS A 228 5.52 -19.54 10.78
N ILE A 229 5.66 -18.26 11.13
CA ILE A 229 6.12 -17.19 10.23
C ILE A 229 7.51 -17.53 9.69
N GLU A 230 8.45 -17.88 10.57
CA GLU A 230 9.81 -18.23 10.16
C GLU A 230 9.82 -19.41 9.19
N ARG A 231 9.05 -20.47 9.49
CA ARG A 231 8.93 -21.64 8.62
C ARG A 231 8.36 -21.27 7.25
N ALA A 232 7.34 -20.42 7.20
CA ALA A 232 6.75 -19.99 5.94
C ALA A 232 7.74 -19.14 5.11
N MET A 233 8.49 -18.25 5.76
CA MET A 233 9.53 -17.44 5.10
C MET A 233 10.68 -18.30 4.58
N ASP A 234 11.13 -19.28 5.36
CA ASP A 234 12.15 -20.24 4.92
C ASP A 234 11.67 -21.02 3.69
N LEU A 235 10.42 -21.49 3.68
CA LEU A 235 9.83 -22.22 2.56
C LEU A 235 9.74 -21.36 1.29
N LEU A 236 9.27 -20.11 1.40
CA LEU A 236 9.22 -19.18 0.26
C LEU A 236 10.62 -18.91 -0.29
N ARG A 237 11.61 -18.74 0.58
CA ARG A 237 13.02 -18.54 0.17
C ARG A 237 13.59 -19.79 -0.51
N GLU A 238 13.30 -21.00 -0.03
CA GLU A 238 13.76 -22.26 -0.63
C GLU A 238 13.27 -22.45 -2.08
N HIS A 239 12.12 -21.85 -2.42
CA HIS A 239 11.55 -21.85 -3.78
C HIS A 239 11.84 -20.58 -4.58
N ASP A 240 12.71 -19.69 -4.05
CA ASP A 240 13.04 -18.40 -4.64
C ASP A 240 11.79 -17.53 -4.93
N LEU A 241 10.77 -17.61 -4.07
CA LEU A 241 9.50 -16.88 -4.23
C LEU A 241 9.56 -15.47 -3.63
N PRO A 242 8.97 -14.46 -4.30
CA PRO A 242 8.91 -13.10 -3.76
C PRO A 242 7.95 -13.02 -2.59
N PHE A 243 8.38 -12.36 -1.53
CA PHE A 243 7.52 -11.93 -0.44
C PHE A 243 8.09 -10.69 0.25
N GLY A 244 7.28 -10.07 1.09
CA GLY A 244 7.71 -9.02 2.00
C GLY A 244 7.07 -9.16 3.37
N ILE A 245 7.27 -8.16 4.21
CA ILE A 245 6.75 -8.10 5.57
C ILE A 245 5.69 -7.00 5.69
N SER A 246 4.70 -7.23 6.56
CA SER A 246 3.71 -6.26 7.00
C SER A 246 3.83 -6.09 8.50
N CYS A 247 4.48 -5.02 8.94
CA CYS A 247 4.78 -4.76 10.33
C CYS A 247 3.82 -3.72 10.90
N CYS A 248 2.87 -4.17 11.73
CA CYS A 248 2.06 -3.26 12.51
C CYS A 248 2.74 -2.97 13.85
N TRP A 249 3.27 -1.76 14.01
CA TRP A 249 3.99 -1.35 15.21
C TRP A 249 3.12 -0.46 16.10
N THR A 250 3.30 -0.61 17.41
CA THR A 250 2.49 -0.06 18.51
C THR A 250 3.43 0.56 19.53
N ARG A 251 2.89 1.24 20.54
CA ARG A 251 3.66 1.65 21.72
C ARG A 251 4.42 0.50 22.39
N ALA A 252 3.88 -0.71 22.36
CA ALA A 252 4.42 -1.87 23.08
C ALA A 252 5.60 -2.56 22.37
N ASN A 253 5.72 -2.42 21.05
CA ASN A 253 6.74 -3.14 20.25
C ASN A 253 7.64 -2.23 19.40
N ALA A 254 7.42 -0.91 19.40
CA ALA A 254 8.21 0.04 18.59
C ALA A 254 9.73 -0.16 18.78
N ASP A 255 10.17 -0.46 20.01
CA ASP A 255 11.59 -0.62 20.32
C ASP A 255 12.20 -1.90 19.74
N ALA A 256 11.41 -2.98 19.64
CA ALA A 256 11.82 -4.24 19.03
C ALA A 256 11.77 -4.18 17.50
N VAL A 257 10.86 -3.37 16.94
CA VAL A 257 10.70 -3.16 15.50
C VAL A 257 11.81 -2.29 14.93
N ALA A 258 12.18 -1.21 15.65
CA ALA A 258 13.15 -0.20 15.22
C ALA A 258 14.61 -0.60 15.49
N THR A 259 15.03 -1.78 15.03
CA THR A 259 16.39 -2.32 15.21
C THR A 259 16.97 -2.79 13.88
N GLU A 260 18.28 -2.62 13.72
CA GLU A 260 19.01 -3.18 12.57
C GLU A 260 18.92 -4.71 12.55
N GLU A 261 18.94 -5.37 13.71
CA GLU A 261 18.78 -6.82 13.83
C GLU A 261 17.47 -7.31 13.20
N ASN A 262 16.36 -6.61 13.41
CA ASN A 262 15.09 -6.95 12.77
C ASN A 262 15.15 -6.72 11.25
N MET A 263 15.81 -5.66 10.78
CA MET A 263 16.03 -5.42 9.34
C MET A 263 16.85 -6.54 8.70
N ASP A 264 17.94 -6.93 9.34
CA ASP A 264 18.84 -7.96 8.86
C ASP A 264 18.15 -9.33 8.85
N TRP A 265 17.39 -9.67 9.90
CA TRP A 265 16.55 -10.88 9.92
C TRP A 265 15.58 -10.94 8.74
N MET A 266 14.86 -9.84 8.44
CA MET A 266 13.95 -9.80 7.29
C MET A 266 14.68 -10.06 5.96
N ILE A 267 15.87 -9.47 5.79
CA ILE A 267 16.69 -9.60 4.57
C ILE A 267 17.23 -11.04 4.44
N GLU A 268 17.79 -11.60 5.51
CA GLU A 268 18.33 -12.97 5.55
C GLU A 268 17.26 -14.02 5.27
N LYS A 269 16.04 -13.78 5.74
CA LYS A 269 14.90 -14.64 5.45
C LYS A 269 14.41 -14.52 4.01
N GLY A 270 14.81 -13.48 3.27
CA GLY A 270 14.50 -13.31 1.85
C GLY A 270 13.49 -12.20 1.53
N ALA A 271 13.04 -11.43 2.51
CA ALA A 271 12.05 -10.37 2.27
C ALA A 271 12.61 -9.28 1.35
N LEU A 272 11.80 -8.83 0.40
CA LEU A 272 12.15 -7.82 -0.60
C LEU A 272 11.65 -6.41 -0.21
N PHE A 273 10.58 -6.36 0.58
CA PHE A 273 9.97 -5.12 1.05
C PHE A 273 9.38 -5.29 2.46
N CYS A 274 9.16 -4.18 3.15
CA CYS A 274 8.47 -4.14 4.43
C CYS A 274 7.51 -2.95 4.49
N TRP A 275 6.24 -3.22 4.77
CA TRP A 275 5.23 -2.21 5.04
C TRP A 275 5.18 -1.94 6.56
N TYR A 276 5.50 -0.73 6.96
CA TYR A 276 5.30 -0.26 8.33
C TYR A 276 3.95 0.45 8.44
N PHE A 277 3.11 -0.10 9.31
CA PHE A 277 1.85 0.52 9.71
C PHE A 277 1.94 0.87 11.18
N HIS A 278 1.88 2.16 11.51
CA HIS A 278 1.66 2.50 12.92
C HIS A 278 0.25 2.07 13.32
N PHE A 279 0.08 1.69 14.57
CA PHE A 279 -1.21 1.28 15.10
C PHE A 279 -2.20 2.44 15.13
N MET A 280 -3.36 2.25 14.48
CA MET A 280 -4.50 3.14 14.54
C MET A 280 -5.62 2.47 15.36
N PRO A 281 -6.24 3.13 16.35
CA PRO A 281 -7.23 2.50 17.23
C PRO A 281 -8.61 2.48 16.56
N VAL A 282 -8.76 1.79 15.44
CA VAL A 282 -10.02 1.69 14.69
C VAL A 282 -10.88 0.57 15.27
N GLY A 283 -12.17 0.83 15.47
CA GLY A 283 -13.12 -0.10 16.08
C GLY A 283 -13.36 0.21 17.55
N ARG A 284 -14.58 -0.02 18.04
CA ARG A 284 -15.00 0.42 19.38
C ARG A 284 -14.18 -0.19 20.52
N GLY A 285 -13.74 -1.44 20.37
CA GLY A 285 -12.88 -2.14 21.34
C GLY A 285 -11.39 -1.81 21.26
N ALA A 286 -10.95 -1.04 20.24
CA ALA A 286 -9.54 -0.78 20.02
C ALA A 286 -8.96 0.21 21.05
N SER A 287 -7.91 -0.21 21.76
CA SER A 287 -7.27 0.60 22.80
C SER A 287 -6.39 1.70 22.20
N ALA A 288 -6.78 2.95 22.43
CA ALA A 288 -5.96 4.14 22.16
C ALA A 288 -4.60 4.09 22.87
N GLU A 289 -4.47 3.33 23.95
CA GLU A 289 -3.20 3.17 24.67
C GLU A 289 -2.14 2.45 23.83
N LEU A 290 -2.50 1.68 22.80
CA LEU A 290 -1.49 1.03 21.93
C LEU A 290 -0.94 1.97 20.86
N MET A 291 -1.50 3.17 20.70
CA MET A 291 -0.95 4.18 19.79
C MET A 291 0.46 4.60 20.23
N PRO A 292 1.41 4.71 19.29
CA PRO A 292 2.75 5.17 19.61
C PRO A 292 2.79 6.59 20.18
N THR A 293 3.78 6.87 21.03
CA THR A 293 4.05 8.25 21.46
C THR A 293 4.69 9.06 20.32
N PRO A 294 4.66 10.41 20.37
CA PRO A 294 5.37 11.25 19.39
C PRO A 294 6.86 10.92 19.27
N GLU A 295 7.52 10.60 20.39
CA GLU A 295 8.95 10.23 20.41
C GLU A 295 9.20 8.91 19.69
N GLN A 296 8.32 7.91 19.90
CA GLN A 296 8.40 6.64 19.18
C GLN A 296 8.14 6.82 17.68
N ARG A 297 7.19 7.69 17.31
CA ARG A 297 6.92 8.00 15.90
C ARG A 297 8.08 8.74 15.24
N GLU A 298 8.69 9.72 15.89
CA GLU A 298 9.90 10.37 15.36
C GLU A 298 11.06 9.38 15.24
N ARG A 299 11.25 8.48 16.22
CA ARG A 299 12.27 7.44 16.14
C ARG A 299 12.05 6.54 14.93
N MET A 300 10.83 6.04 14.72
CA MET A 300 10.49 5.22 13.54
C MET A 300 10.68 5.99 12.24
N TYR A 301 10.23 7.24 12.16
CA TYR A 301 10.44 8.13 11.01
C TYR A 301 11.93 8.22 10.63
N ARG A 302 12.82 8.46 11.61
CA ARG A 302 14.27 8.56 11.36
C ARG A 302 14.86 7.20 10.98
N PHE A 303 14.51 6.17 11.73
CA PHE A 303 15.02 4.82 11.55
C PHE A 303 14.68 4.24 10.16
N VAL A 304 13.41 4.29 9.75
CA VAL A 304 12.98 3.76 8.45
C VAL A 304 13.70 4.46 7.30
N ARG A 305 13.87 5.80 7.38
CA ARG A 305 14.61 6.57 6.37
C ARG A 305 16.09 6.22 6.31
N GLN A 306 16.73 6.09 7.47
CA GLN A 306 18.12 5.67 7.56
C GLN A 306 18.30 4.28 6.92
N MET A 307 17.50 3.31 7.35
CA MET A 307 17.58 1.93 6.84
C MET A 307 17.27 1.84 5.34
N ARG A 308 16.36 2.67 4.82
CA ARG A 308 16.07 2.78 3.38
C ARG A 308 17.30 3.21 2.56
N GLY A 309 18.21 3.98 3.16
CA GLY A 309 19.48 4.39 2.55
C GLY A 309 20.63 3.39 2.71
N GLU A 310 20.50 2.42 3.62
CA GLU A 310 21.61 1.54 4.03
C GLU A 310 21.38 0.06 3.68
N LYS A 311 20.14 -0.42 3.78
CA LYS A 311 19.81 -1.85 3.69
C LYS A 311 19.11 -2.17 2.36
N PRO A 312 19.36 -3.33 1.74
CA PRO A 312 18.74 -3.75 0.47
C PRO A 312 17.30 -4.26 0.67
N LEU A 313 16.44 -3.47 1.32
CA LEU A 313 15.05 -3.79 1.62
C LEU A 313 14.17 -2.56 1.33
N PHE A 314 13.13 -2.74 0.50
CA PHE A 314 12.24 -1.63 0.18
C PHE A 314 11.23 -1.39 1.31
N THR A 315 11.47 -0.36 2.12
CA THR A 315 10.59 -0.01 3.25
C THR A 315 9.56 1.04 2.84
N LEU A 316 8.29 0.81 3.20
CA LEU A 316 7.19 1.76 3.04
C LEU A 316 6.61 2.08 4.41
N ASP A 317 6.57 3.35 4.80
CA ASP A 317 5.96 3.81 6.05
C ASP A 317 4.64 4.51 5.75
N PHE A 318 3.53 3.80 5.99
CA PHE A 318 2.21 4.22 5.55
C PHE A 318 1.79 5.60 6.08
N GLN A 319 2.26 6.01 7.26
CA GLN A 319 1.89 7.30 7.85
C GLN A 319 2.98 8.36 7.79
N ASN A 320 4.26 7.99 7.69
CA ASN A 320 5.36 8.94 7.66
C ASN A 320 5.91 9.23 6.25
N ASP A 321 5.52 8.48 5.23
CA ASP A 321 5.91 8.72 3.83
C ASP A 321 4.97 9.67 3.06
N GLY A 322 4.02 10.31 3.75
CA GLY A 322 3.06 11.23 3.13
C GLY A 322 3.72 12.31 2.25
N GLU A 323 4.91 12.79 2.62
CA GLU A 323 5.63 13.80 1.84
C GLU A 323 6.12 13.33 0.48
N TYR A 324 6.37 12.03 0.31
CA TYR A 324 6.78 11.46 -0.99
C TYR A 324 5.60 11.20 -1.93
N VAL A 325 4.37 11.20 -1.40
CA VAL A 325 3.14 10.87 -2.15
C VAL A 325 2.12 12.01 -2.13
N GLY A 326 2.49 13.19 -1.66
CA GLY A 326 1.63 14.38 -1.67
C GLY A 326 0.45 14.31 -0.66
N GLY A 327 0.66 13.67 0.48
CA GLY A 327 -0.31 13.53 1.57
C GLY A 327 -1.08 12.21 1.56
N CYS A 328 -2.34 12.25 2.00
CA CYS A 328 -3.20 11.06 2.06
C CYS A 328 -3.39 10.42 0.67
N ILE A 329 -3.37 9.09 0.61
CA ILE A 329 -3.56 8.31 -0.63
C ILE A 329 -4.90 7.55 -0.70
N ALA A 330 -5.75 7.71 0.32
CA ALA A 330 -7.09 7.13 0.45
C ALA A 330 -8.12 7.79 -0.48
N GLY A 331 -9.37 7.32 -0.44
CA GLY A 331 -10.50 7.90 -1.17
C GLY A 331 -10.36 7.74 -2.69
N GLY A 332 -9.74 6.63 -3.11
CA GLY A 332 -9.45 6.34 -4.51
C GLY A 332 -8.24 7.08 -5.08
N ARG A 333 -7.56 7.96 -4.33
CA ARG A 333 -6.45 8.77 -4.90
C ARG A 333 -5.29 7.89 -5.38
N ARG A 334 -4.88 6.91 -4.56
CA ARG A 334 -4.03 5.78 -4.99
C ARG A 334 -4.60 4.43 -4.59
N TYR A 335 -5.49 4.38 -3.60
CA TYR A 335 -6.22 3.15 -3.30
C TYR A 335 -7.60 3.41 -2.70
N LEU A 336 -8.39 2.36 -2.65
CA LEU A 336 -9.63 2.24 -1.88
C LEU A 336 -9.70 0.86 -1.24
N HIS A 337 -10.62 0.68 -0.30
CA HIS A 337 -10.90 -0.58 0.37
C HIS A 337 -12.32 -1.06 0.06
N ILE A 338 -12.52 -2.36 -0.14
CA ILE A 338 -13.84 -3.00 -0.18
C ILE A 338 -13.85 -4.12 0.85
N ASN A 339 -14.69 -3.98 1.86
CA ASN A 339 -14.75 -4.94 2.96
C ASN A 339 -15.49 -6.23 2.56
N ALA A 340 -15.52 -7.23 3.46
CA ALA A 340 -16.12 -8.53 3.18
C ALA A 340 -17.66 -8.51 3.01
N ALA A 341 -18.33 -7.41 3.36
CA ALA A 341 -19.76 -7.16 3.14
C ALA A 341 -20.04 -6.36 1.86
N GLY A 342 -18.99 -5.95 1.13
CA GLY A 342 -19.09 -5.19 -0.12
C GLY A 342 -19.10 -3.67 0.05
N ASP A 343 -18.98 -3.14 1.28
CA ASP A 343 -18.94 -1.70 1.46
C ASP A 343 -17.65 -1.12 0.91
N VAL A 344 -17.77 -0.02 0.17
CA VAL A 344 -16.64 0.66 -0.46
C VAL A 344 -16.17 1.80 0.45
N GLU A 345 -15.03 1.59 1.08
CA GLU A 345 -14.44 2.45 2.09
C GLU A 345 -13.25 3.25 1.51
N PRO A 346 -13.05 4.52 1.91
CA PRO A 346 -11.91 5.31 1.42
C PRO A 346 -10.56 4.71 1.78
N CYS A 347 -10.47 4.00 2.91
CA CYS A 347 -9.24 3.50 3.52
C CYS A 347 -9.59 2.28 4.38
N VAL A 348 -8.68 1.31 4.46
CA VAL A 348 -8.77 0.14 5.34
C VAL A 348 -8.84 0.46 6.85
N PHE A 349 -8.62 1.72 7.22
CA PHE A 349 -8.73 2.23 8.59
C PHE A 349 -9.94 3.16 8.79
N ILE A 350 -10.79 3.32 7.76
CA ILE A 350 -11.92 4.25 7.77
C ILE A 350 -13.18 3.47 7.43
N HIS A 351 -13.77 2.84 8.45
CA HIS A 351 -14.95 1.99 8.35
C HIS A 351 -16.23 2.82 8.27
N TYR A 352 -16.32 3.65 7.22
CA TYR A 352 -17.50 4.42 6.88
C TYR A 352 -17.70 4.39 5.36
N ALA A 353 -18.92 4.11 4.92
CA ALA A 353 -19.27 4.06 3.51
C ALA A 353 -20.67 4.61 3.23
N ASN A 354 -20.90 4.98 1.97
CA ASN A 354 -22.23 5.29 1.41
C ASN A 354 -22.43 4.64 0.03
N ALA A 355 -21.62 3.65 -0.29
CA ALA A 355 -21.74 2.84 -1.49
C ALA A 355 -21.35 1.39 -1.15
N ASN A 356 -22.09 0.44 -1.72
CA ASN A 356 -21.81 -0.98 -1.63
C ASN A 356 -21.70 -1.57 -3.04
N ILE A 357 -20.66 -2.36 -3.28
CA ILE A 357 -20.30 -2.87 -4.61
C ILE A 357 -21.33 -3.85 -5.19
N HIS A 358 -22.21 -4.42 -4.35
CA HIS A 358 -23.31 -5.26 -4.81
C HIS A 358 -24.47 -4.43 -5.38
N GLU A 359 -24.52 -3.12 -5.10
CA GLU A 359 -25.60 -2.23 -5.50
C GLU A 359 -25.21 -1.27 -6.63
N VAL A 360 -23.93 -0.90 -6.70
CA VAL A 360 -23.43 0.10 -7.65
C VAL A 360 -22.17 -0.38 -8.37
N SER A 361 -21.87 0.22 -9.53
CA SER A 361 -20.59 -0.03 -10.21
C SER A 361 -19.42 0.54 -9.39
N LEU A 362 -18.21 0.03 -9.63
CA LEU A 362 -16.98 0.55 -9.03
C LEU A 362 -16.79 2.05 -9.33
N LEU A 363 -17.10 2.47 -10.56
CA LEU A 363 -17.03 3.87 -10.96
C LEU A 363 -18.08 4.75 -10.24
N ASP A 364 -19.26 4.22 -9.96
CA ASP A 364 -20.27 4.93 -9.17
C ASP A 364 -19.85 5.03 -7.70
N ALA A 365 -19.26 3.97 -7.14
CA ALA A 365 -18.70 4.00 -5.79
C ALA A 365 -17.56 5.03 -5.65
N LEU A 366 -16.68 5.15 -6.65
CA LEU A 366 -15.63 6.18 -6.72
C LEU A 366 -16.17 7.61 -6.83
N ARG A 367 -17.41 7.76 -7.28
CA ARG A 367 -18.14 9.04 -7.37
C ARG A 367 -19.13 9.22 -6.22
N SER A 368 -19.12 8.32 -5.25
CA SER A 368 -19.99 8.42 -4.08
C SER A 368 -19.70 9.70 -3.31
N PRO A 369 -20.68 10.26 -2.57
CA PRO A 369 -20.47 11.51 -1.87
C PRO A 369 -19.28 11.50 -0.91
N LEU A 370 -18.96 10.36 -0.26
CA LEU A 370 -17.81 10.28 0.63
C LEU A 370 -16.50 10.35 -0.13
N PHE A 371 -16.37 9.60 -1.24
CA PHE A 371 -15.17 9.65 -2.08
C PHE A 371 -14.97 11.02 -2.74
N MET A 372 -16.05 11.70 -3.11
CA MET A 372 -15.96 13.06 -3.65
C MET A 372 -15.48 14.07 -2.62
N LYS A 373 -15.82 13.91 -1.32
CA LYS A 373 -15.22 14.74 -0.27
C LYS A 373 -13.70 14.54 -0.16
N TYR A 374 -13.20 13.32 -0.31
CA TYR A 374 -11.75 13.07 -0.40
C TYR A 374 -11.13 13.72 -1.64
N TYR A 375 -11.78 13.60 -2.80
CA TYR A 375 -11.35 14.24 -4.04
C TYR A 375 -11.24 15.76 -3.91
N GLU A 376 -12.14 16.41 -3.18
CA GLU A 376 -12.14 17.87 -2.97
C GLU A 376 -11.13 18.31 -1.90
N ALA A 377 -11.07 17.57 -0.79
CA ALA A 377 -10.35 17.97 0.42
C ALA A 377 -8.87 17.61 0.44
N GLN A 378 -8.41 16.65 -0.37
CA GLN A 378 -6.99 16.28 -0.40
C GLN A 378 -6.12 17.35 -1.10
N PRO A 379 -4.92 17.69 -0.57
CA PRO A 379 -4.38 17.19 0.69
C PRO A 379 -5.09 17.80 1.91
N PHE A 380 -5.30 16.97 2.94
CA PHE A 380 -5.91 17.34 4.23
C PHE A 380 -4.96 18.11 5.15
N ASN A 381 -3.67 18.20 4.81
CA ASN A 381 -2.70 19.04 5.49
C ASN A 381 -1.52 19.32 4.54
N THR A 382 -0.99 20.53 4.54
CA THR A 382 0.21 20.89 3.76
C THR A 382 1.51 20.43 4.42
N ASN A 383 1.49 20.17 5.72
CA ASN A 383 2.50 19.36 6.39
C ASN A 383 2.14 17.88 6.19
N HIS A 384 2.78 17.22 5.23
CA HIS A 384 2.47 15.83 4.87
C HIS A 384 2.98 14.79 5.88
N LEU A 385 3.59 15.19 7.00
CA LEU A 385 3.74 14.35 8.20
C LEU A 385 2.44 14.29 9.03
N ARG A 386 1.39 15.00 8.58
CA ARG A 386 0.05 15.02 9.15
C ARG A 386 -1.03 14.69 8.10
N PRO A 387 -0.89 13.60 7.32
CA PRO A 387 -1.71 13.42 6.12
C PRO A 387 -3.13 12.91 6.39
N CYS A 388 -3.39 12.24 7.52
CA CYS A 388 -4.61 11.46 7.70
C CYS A 388 -5.81 12.33 8.15
N PRO A 389 -6.99 12.21 7.52
CA PRO A 389 -8.21 12.92 7.94
C PRO A 389 -8.87 12.32 9.20
N MET A 390 -8.39 11.17 9.68
CA MET A 390 -8.88 10.51 10.90
C MET A 390 -7.93 10.74 12.08
N LEU A 391 -6.62 10.72 11.83
CA LEU A 391 -5.61 10.86 12.89
C LEU A 391 -5.16 12.29 13.05
N GLU A 392 -4.36 12.84 12.12
CA GLU A 392 -3.72 14.13 12.35
C GLU A 392 -4.60 15.35 12.04
N ASN A 393 -5.73 15.13 11.36
CA ASN A 393 -6.77 16.12 11.10
C ASN A 393 -8.14 15.57 11.55
N PRO A 394 -8.30 15.24 12.85
CA PRO A 394 -9.38 14.39 13.36
C PRO A 394 -10.78 15.02 13.28
N ASP A 395 -10.88 16.30 12.92
CA ASP A 395 -12.15 16.99 12.67
C ASP A 395 -12.69 16.78 11.25
N ASP A 396 -11.86 16.36 10.30
CA ASP A 396 -12.25 16.28 8.88
C ASP A 396 -13.13 15.06 8.61
N LEU A 397 -12.76 13.88 9.13
CA LEU A 397 -13.56 12.66 8.93
C LEU A 397 -15.01 12.79 9.46
N PRO A 398 -15.27 13.25 10.71
CA PRO A 398 -16.64 13.42 11.19
C PRO A 398 -17.47 14.37 10.33
N LYS A 399 -16.90 15.50 9.89
CA LYS A 399 -17.57 16.43 8.97
C LYS A 399 -17.93 15.76 7.66
N MET A 400 -16.97 15.06 7.03
CA MET A 400 -17.22 14.36 5.77
C MET A 400 -18.32 13.30 5.92
N VAL A 401 -18.30 12.51 6.99
CA VAL A 401 -19.31 11.48 7.23
C VAL A 401 -20.69 12.11 7.42
N ALA A 402 -20.80 13.16 8.25
CA ALA A 402 -22.06 13.85 8.51
C ALA A 402 -22.66 14.50 7.24
N GLU A 403 -21.84 15.16 6.43
CA GLU A 403 -22.30 15.83 5.19
C GLU A 403 -22.72 14.86 4.10
N THR A 404 -22.16 13.65 4.09
CA THR A 404 -22.36 12.66 3.02
C THR A 404 -23.39 11.59 3.36
N GLY A 405 -23.83 11.54 4.61
CA GLY A 405 -24.72 10.50 5.12
C GLY A 405 -24.07 9.11 5.12
N ALA A 406 -22.73 9.04 5.13
CA ALA A 406 -22.04 7.76 5.27
C ALA A 406 -22.34 7.13 6.64
N HIS A 407 -22.35 5.81 6.69
CA HIS A 407 -22.64 5.03 7.89
C HIS A 407 -21.44 4.17 8.27
N CYS A 408 -21.37 3.79 9.53
CA CYS A 408 -20.31 2.89 10.02
C CYS A 408 -20.48 1.50 9.40
N THR A 409 -19.39 0.96 8.87
CA THR A 409 -19.31 -0.36 8.24
C THR A 409 -18.64 -1.39 9.13
N ASP A 410 -18.34 -1.04 10.39
CA ASP A 410 -17.86 -2.01 11.37
C ASP A 410 -18.91 -3.11 11.59
N LEU A 411 -18.50 -4.35 11.39
CA LEU A 411 -19.41 -5.50 11.33
C LEU A 411 -19.78 -6.04 12.72
N VAL A 412 -19.10 -5.58 13.78
CA VAL A 412 -19.29 -6.08 15.15
C VAL A 412 -19.94 -5.02 16.01
N GLU A 413 -19.30 -3.85 16.10
CA GLU A 413 -19.72 -2.81 17.01
C GLU A 413 -19.55 -1.44 16.38
N GLN A 414 -20.68 -0.82 16.05
CA GLN A 414 -20.69 0.49 15.41
C GLN A 414 -19.98 1.53 16.27
N GLU A 415 -19.05 2.22 15.64
CA GLU A 415 -18.29 3.33 16.18
C GLU A 415 -18.66 4.60 15.41
N SER A 416 -19.19 5.62 16.09
CA SER A 416 -19.46 6.90 15.45
C SER A 416 -18.14 7.63 15.13
N PRO A 417 -18.11 8.47 14.09
CA PRO A 417 -16.91 9.27 13.77
C PRO A 417 -16.44 10.13 14.95
N GLU A 418 -17.38 10.62 15.79
CA GLU A 418 -17.07 11.41 16.99
C GLU A 418 -16.36 10.57 18.06
N GLN A 419 -16.78 9.33 18.26
CA GLN A 419 -16.11 8.40 19.19
C GLN A 419 -14.68 8.09 18.72
N LEU A 420 -14.51 7.84 17.42
CA LEU A 420 -13.19 7.65 16.83
C LEU A 420 -12.32 8.90 16.98
N ARG A 421 -12.87 10.09 16.71
CA ARG A 421 -12.20 11.37 16.95
C ARG A 421 -11.77 11.55 18.41
N GLU A 422 -12.62 11.20 19.38
CA GLU A 422 -12.28 11.27 20.81
C GLU A 422 -11.06 10.40 21.15
N LYS A 423 -10.94 9.21 20.52
CA LYS A 423 -9.76 8.34 20.68
C LYS A 423 -8.49 8.92 20.06
N THR A 424 -8.59 9.60 18.91
CA THR A 424 -7.41 9.99 18.12
C THR A 424 -6.93 11.43 18.37
N ALA A 425 -7.82 12.34 18.75
CA ALA A 425 -7.51 13.76 18.92
C ALA A 425 -6.36 14.07 19.90
N PRO A 426 -6.23 13.38 21.07
CA PRO A 426 -5.09 13.61 21.96
C PRO A 426 -3.75 13.27 21.31
N ALA A 427 -3.66 12.16 20.56
CA ALA A 427 -2.44 11.78 19.85
C ALA A 427 -2.13 12.73 18.69
N ALA A 428 -3.14 13.22 17.98
CA ALA A 428 -3.01 14.23 16.94
C ALA A 428 -2.41 15.53 17.48
N ALA A 429 -2.95 16.02 18.60
CA ALA A 429 -2.47 17.23 19.26
C ALA A 429 -1.04 17.08 19.78
N ALA A 430 -0.67 15.89 20.29
CA ALA A 430 0.67 15.60 20.75
C ALA A 430 1.69 15.50 19.61
N TRP A 431 1.30 14.96 18.44
CA TRP A 431 2.16 14.83 17.27
C TRP A 431 2.39 16.16 16.54
N ALA A 432 1.39 17.03 16.47
CA ALA A 432 1.44 18.29 15.73
C ALA A 432 2.74 19.11 15.95
N PRO A 433 3.18 19.45 17.18
CA PRO A 433 4.41 20.23 17.37
C PRO A 433 5.68 19.49 16.92
N VAL A 434 5.71 18.15 16.98
CA VAL A 434 6.84 17.35 16.49
C VAL A 434 6.88 17.38 14.96
N ALA A 435 5.73 17.20 14.32
CA ALA A 435 5.60 17.29 12.87
C ALA A 435 5.98 18.68 12.34
N GLU A 436 5.57 19.76 13.01
CA GLU A 436 5.98 21.12 12.59
C GLU A 436 7.49 21.32 12.71
N ARG A 437 8.11 20.88 13.81
CA ARG A 437 9.56 20.94 13.98
C ARG A 437 10.29 20.15 12.90
N LEU A 438 9.86 18.92 12.62
CA LEU A 438 10.48 18.07 11.60
C LEU A 438 10.33 18.67 10.21
N TRP A 439 9.12 19.16 9.87
CA TRP A 439 8.82 19.73 8.56
C TRP A 439 9.67 20.97 8.27
N ALA A 440 9.82 21.84 9.27
CA ALA A 440 10.58 23.09 9.18
C ALA A 440 12.10 22.93 9.37
N ASP A 441 12.60 21.72 9.62
CA ASP A 441 14.04 21.49 9.85
C ASP A 441 14.83 21.68 8.55
N GLU A 442 15.53 22.81 8.42
CA GLU A 442 16.38 23.14 7.27
C GLU A 442 17.59 22.19 7.10
N ALA A 443 17.95 21.44 8.15
CA ALA A 443 19.02 20.45 8.08
C ALA A 443 18.56 19.10 7.51
N ASP A 444 17.24 18.87 7.39
CA ASP A 444 16.70 17.66 6.77
C ASP A 444 16.96 17.67 5.25
N PRO A 445 17.54 16.60 4.66
CA PRO A 445 17.84 16.54 3.23
C PRO A 445 16.61 16.75 2.32
N ASP A 446 15.41 16.46 2.82
CA ASP A 446 14.17 16.62 2.06
C ASP A 446 13.49 17.99 2.27
N HIS A 447 14.05 18.87 3.11
CA HIS A 447 13.45 20.19 3.40
C HIS A 447 13.16 21.00 2.13
N ALA A 448 14.10 21.05 1.18
CA ALA A 448 13.90 21.79 -0.07
C ALA A 448 12.74 21.23 -0.91
N LYS A 449 12.49 19.92 -0.85
CA LYS A 449 11.36 19.28 -1.54
C LYS A 449 10.03 19.64 -0.87
N ARG A 450 10.00 19.74 0.47
CA ARG A 450 8.80 20.15 1.24
C ARG A 450 8.30 21.55 0.89
N LEU A 451 9.18 22.43 0.40
CA LEU A 451 8.80 23.77 -0.08
C LEU A 451 8.06 23.74 -1.43
N ASN A 452 8.16 22.63 -2.18
CA ASN A 452 7.44 22.44 -3.43
C ASN A 452 6.15 21.65 -3.18
N TRP A 453 5.01 22.32 -3.14
CA TRP A 453 3.70 21.66 -2.94
C TRP A 453 3.34 20.63 -4.03
N ARG A 454 4.00 20.69 -5.21
CA ARG A 454 3.80 19.69 -6.27
C ARG A 454 4.54 18.38 -6.00
N GLU A 455 5.43 18.32 -5.00
CA GLU A 455 6.12 17.09 -4.63
C GLU A 455 5.11 15.99 -4.28
N GLY A 456 5.29 14.81 -4.88
CA GLY A 456 4.36 13.68 -4.71
C GLY A 456 2.97 13.84 -5.33
N GLN A 457 2.68 14.95 -6.03
CA GLN A 457 1.42 15.16 -6.75
C GLN A 457 1.54 14.66 -8.21
N ALA A 458 0.52 13.95 -8.69
CA ALA A 458 0.36 13.67 -10.12
C ALA A 458 -0.14 14.91 -10.88
N GLU A 459 -0.06 14.89 -12.20
CA GLU A 459 -0.59 15.98 -13.02
C GLU A 459 -2.11 16.13 -12.81
N THR A 460 -2.85 15.02 -12.73
CA THR A 460 -4.28 15.05 -12.37
C THR A 460 -4.57 15.58 -10.97
N ASP A 461 -3.67 15.39 -9.99
CA ASP A 461 -3.82 15.98 -8.66
C ASP A 461 -3.75 17.52 -8.74
N VAL A 462 -2.81 18.04 -9.54
CA VAL A 462 -2.59 19.48 -9.78
C VAL A 462 -3.76 20.10 -10.54
N THR A 463 -4.22 19.46 -11.63
CA THR A 463 -5.34 20.00 -12.41
C THR A 463 -6.66 19.92 -11.65
N ARG A 464 -6.86 18.86 -10.85
CA ARG A 464 -7.99 18.74 -9.91
C ARG A 464 -8.04 19.90 -8.92
N LEU A 465 -6.93 20.24 -8.27
CA LEU A 465 -6.88 21.35 -7.30
C LEU A 465 -7.40 22.65 -7.92
N ALA A 466 -6.96 22.96 -9.15
CA ALA A 466 -7.47 24.11 -9.90
C ALA A 466 -8.98 24.01 -10.19
N ARG A 467 -9.49 22.82 -10.54
CA ARG A 467 -10.93 22.58 -10.80
C ARG A 467 -11.79 22.79 -9.55
N VAL A 468 -11.30 22.39 -8.38
CA VAL A 468 -12.00 22.59 -7.10
C VAL A 468 -11.70 23.96 -6.47
N GLY A 469 -11.02 24.86 -7.20
CA GLY A 469 -10.75 26.23 -6.75
C GLY A 469 -9.71 26.34 -5.63
N ARG A 470 -8.82 25.35 -5.49
CA ARG A 470 -7.76 25.31 -4.48
C ARG A 470 -6.40 25.65 -5.09
N ASP A 471 -5.74 26.64 -4.51
CA ASP A 471 -4.37 27.01 -4.85
C ASP A 471 -3.49 26.88 -3.61
N LEU A 472 -2.69 25.82 -3.54
CA LEU A 472 -1.83 25.53 -2.39
C LEU A 472 -0.67 26.53 -2.24
N THR A 473 -0.42 27.42 -3.21
CA THR A 473 0.57 28.50 -3.06
C THR A 473 0.04 29.66 -2.23
N THR A 474 -1.28 29.86 -2.19
CA THR A 474 -1.94 30.97 -1.49
C THR A 474 -2.87 30.51 -0.37
N GLN A 475 -3.30 29.24 -0.41
CA GLN A 475 -4.22 28.59 0.53
C GLN A 475 -3.54 27.37 1.16
N ALA A 476 -2.55 27.63 2.02
CA ALA A 476 -1.74 26.60 2.66
C ALA A 476 -2.49 25.79 3.73
N GLU A 477 -3.66 26.24 4.21
CA GLU A 477 -4.46 25.50 5.18
C GLU A 477 -5.69 24.87 4.52
N PRO A 478 -5.97 23.57 4.76
CA PRO A 478 -7.21 22.94 4.31
C PRO A 478 -8.39 23.47 5.10
N ARG A 479 -9.57 23.56 4.47
CA ARG A 479 -10.84 23.66 5.21
C ARG A 479 -11.91 22.83 4.50
N LEU A 480 -12.22 21.68 5.11
CA LEU A 480 -13.57 21.15 5.15
C LEU A 480 -14.35 21.83 6.28
#